data_AF-A0A1B6EMI3-F1
#
_entry.id   AF-A0A1B6EMI3-F1
#
_cell.length_a   1.000
_cell.length_b   1.000
_cell.length_c   1.000
_cell.angle_alpha   90.00
_cell.angle_beta   90.00
_cell.angle_gamma   90.00
#
_symmetry.space_group_name_H-M   'P 1'
#
loop_
_entity.id
_entity.type
_entity.pdbx_description
1 polymer ?
#
loop_
_entity_poly.entity_id
_entity_poly.type
_entity_poly.pdbx_seq_one_letter_code
_entity_poly.pdbx_strand_id
1 'polypeptide(L)'
;TVTISDLFSERSHFAWLLDLCLELSNNHPPEDEILHQYLVVAVCKAAAVLPALETEVCERVLRLVESSLKCVFLPTRVAAVHGLLYLLESFIHIKEEEPVSEVSNKTPDTRQRLLQMAREHISKHFPPESSAGQSEESQLVLYSLVLYIMEHSPQELPPEVQSQLLQLVISTSSSRQIVLYQALMQGLCRLVMAGVAGVWEAVTRLAMDRLGQSDPAVSLVALKLLLTCMYSGEYSKMRGEEGIVDPEQMVATIEKTSALFDRVKKGSPLEVECVCAVLPYLLADFFPASEVLTKVIGEFLSPHQPHHRPLSAVIFQVLSQACREDQLSLLQAWLVMSLHIFTQTLPVAMATWCLSCFFISASTNPWLRAIFPHVQSRMGKCTYEDRKLLCIAASDFYRQLTDVQQKETFVKTFKEAASTPRSPFADVIASL
;
A
#
# COMPACT_ATOMS: atom_id res chain seq x y z
N THR A 1 -17.34 16.35 -29.07
CA THR A 1 -18.35 15.28 -28.89
C THR A 1 -17.85 14.18 -27.98
N VAL A 2 -16.64 13.64 -28.17
CA VAL A 2 -16.07 12.58 -27.29
C VAL A 2 -16.15 12.94 -25.80
N THR A 3 -15.69 14.11 -25.40
CA THR A 3 -15.76 14.56 -24.00
C THR A 3 -17.20 14.83 -23.51
N ILE A 4 -18.09 15.24 -24.41
CA ILE A 4 -19.50 15.49 -24.09
C ILE A 4 -20.25 14.17 -23.87
N SER A 5 -19.78 13.07 -24.50
CA SER A 5 -20.41 11.74 -24.33
C SER A 5 -20.35 11.21 -22.91
N ASP A 6 -19.49 11.75 -22.03
CA ASP A 6 -19.50 11.45 -20.59
C ASP A 6 -20.78 11.94 -19.89
N LEU A 7 -21.52 12.89 -20.51
CA LEU A 7 -22.77 13.44 -19.99
C LEU A 7 -24.01 12.78 -20.59
N PHE A 8 -23.85 11.81 -21.50
CA PHE A 8 -24.97 11.13 -22.12
C PHE A 8 -25.65 10.19 -21.11
N SER A 9 -26.96 10.35 -20.95
CA SER A 9 -27.76 9.52 -20.03
C SER A 9 -28.57 8.42 -20.73
N GLU A 10 -28.81 8.54 -22.04
CA GLU A 10 -29.64 7.60 -22.81
C GLU A 10 -28.82 6.84 -23.85
N ARG A 11 -29.18 5.56 -24.08
CA ARG A 11 -28.57 4.69 -25.12
C ARG A 11 -28.74 5.26 -26.54
N SER A 12 -29.82 5.99 -26.78
CA SER A 12 -30.11 6.69 -28.05
C SER A 12 -29.00 7.68 -28.44
N HIS A 13 -28.43 8.39 -27.46
CA HIS A 13 -27.32 9.33 -27.70
C HIS A 13 -26.06 8.63 -28.18
N PHE A 14 -25.79 7.42 -27.66
CA PHE A 14 -24.64 6.61 -28.07
C PHE A 14 -24.84 5.97 -29.45
N ALA A 15 -26.07 5.54 -29.78
CA ALA A 15 -26.41 5.07 -31.13
C ALA A 15 -26.19 6.19 -32.16
N TRP A 16 -26.73 7.38 -31.91
CA TRP A 16 -26.52 8.56 -32.76
C TRP A 16 -25.03 8.91 -32.92
N LEU A 17 -24.26 8.88 -31.82
CA LEU A 17 -22.83 9.16 -31.88
C LEU A 17 -22.07 8.13 -32.73
N LEU A 18 -22.41 6.85 -32.59
CA LEU A 18 -21.79 5.77 -33.36
C LEU A 18 -22.05 5.95 -34.86
N ASP A 19 -23.30 6.16 -35.24
CA ASP A 19 -23.70 6.33 -36.64
C ASP A 19 -23.00 7.54 -37.25
N LEU A 20 -23.04 8.69 -36.57
CA LEU A 20 -22.37 9.92 -37.02
C LEU A 20 -20.86 9.71 -37.21
N CYS A 21 -20.19 9.07 -36.26
CA CYS A 21 -18.75 8.86 -36.34
C CYS A 21 -18.35 7.84 -37.41
N LEU A 22 -19.17 6.80 -37.63
CA LEU A 22 -18.96 5.81 -38.69
C LEU A 22 -19.21 6.40 -40.08
N GLU A 23 -20.19 7.29 -40.22
CA GLU A 23 -20.40 8.06 -41.45
C GLU A 23 -19.23 9.01 -41.73
N LEU A 24 -18.77 9.73 -40.71
CA LEU A 24 -17.63 10.64 -40.86
C LEU A 24 -16.35 9.88 -41.24
N SER A 25 -16.10 8.72 -40.64
CA SER A 25 -14.96 7.86 -40.98
C SER A 25 -14.99 7.32 -42.41
N ASN A 26 -16.17 7.18 -43.02
CA ASN A 26 -16.28 6.73 -44.41
C ASN A 26 -16.11 7.86 -45.42
N ASN A 27 -16.59 9.06 -45.07
CA ASN A 27 -16.68 10.19 -45.99
C ASN A 27 -15.47 11.12 -45.93
N HIS A 28 -14.77 11.15 -44.79
CA HIS A 28 -13.60 12.01 -44.60
C HIS A 28 -12.31 11.33 -45.06
N PRO A 29 -11.34 12.07 -45.64
CA PRO A 29 -10.10 11.47 -46.13
C PRO A 29 -9.27 10.83 -45.01
N PRO A 30 -8.67 9.65 -45.25
CA PRO A 30 -7.89 8.93 -44.24
C PRO A 30 -6.57 9.64 -43.89
N GLU A 31 -6.11 10.62 -44.68
CA GLU A 31 -4.87 11.37 -44.36
C GLU A 31 -5.02 12.29 -43.15
N ASP A 32 -6.25 12.63 -42.73
CA ASP A 32 -6.49 13.47 -41.55
C ASP A 32 -6.37 12.67 -40.24
N GLU A 33 -5.14 12.35 -39.88
CA GLU A 33 -4.81 11.61 -38.65
C GLU A 33 -5.27 12.32 -37.37
N ILE A 34 -5.38 13.66 -37.38
CA ILE A 34 -5.83 14.45 -36.22
C ILE A 34 -7.31 14.23 -35.94
N LEU A 35 -8.14 14.10 -36.97
CA LEU A 35 -9.54 13.73 -36.79
C LEU A 35 -9.67 12.27 -36.36
N HIS A 36 -8.89 11.37 -37.00
CA HIS A 36 -9.02 9.93 -36.80
C HIS A 36 -8.69 9.49 -35.37
N GLN A 37 -7.73 10.13 -34.68
CA GLN A 37 -7.48 9.85 -33.25
C GLN A 37 -8.74 10.05 -32.38
N TYR A 38 -9.60 11.03 -32.68
CA TYR A 38 -10.82 11.25 -31.90
C TYR A 38 -11.96 10.35 -32.35
N LEU A 39 -12.05 10.07 -33.65
CA LEU A 39 -13.07 9.19 -34.21
C LEU A 39 -12.98 7.78 -33.63
N VAL A 40 -11.77 7.21 -33.56
CA VAL A 40 -11.57 5.84 -33.06
C VAL A 40 -12.06 5.71 -31.62
N VAL A 41 -11.73 6.67 -30.75
CA VAL A 41 -12.20 6.66 -29.35
C VAL A 41 -13.72 6.83 -29.29
N ALA A 42 -14.29 7.74 -30.08
CA ALA A 42 -15.73 7.97 -30.12
C ALA A 42 -16.51 6.71 -30.50
N VAL A 43 -16.08 6.07 -31.59
CA VAL A 43 -16.68 4.84 -32.12
C VAL A 43 -16.56 3.71 -31.11
N CYS A 44 -15.37 3.49 -30.54
CA CYS A 44 -15.16 2.40 -29.58
C CYS A 44 -15.95 2.60 -28.29
N LYS A 45 -15.98 3.84 -27.77
CA LYS A 45 -16.74 4.15 -26.55
C LYS A 45 -18.25 3.97 -26.77
N ALA A 46 -18.79 4.47 -27.88
CA ALA A 46 -20.20 4.30 -28.21
C ALA A 46 -20.55 2.81 -28.41
N ALA A 47 -19.72 2.07 -29.16
CA ALA A 47 -19.89 0.63 -29.36
C ALA A 47 -19.74 -0.19 -28.06
N ALA A 48 -18.94 0.28 -27.10
CA ALA A 48 -18.79 -0.36 -25.80
C ALA A 48 -20.09 -0.28 -24.98
N VAL A 49 -20.75 0.88 -24.96
CA VAL A 49 -21.99 1.11 -24.19
C VAL A 49 -23.20 0.39 -24.80
N LEU A 50 -23.23 0.23 -26.12
CA LEU A 50 -24.35 -0.44 -26.80
C LEU A 50 -24.29 -1.96 -26.58
N PRO A 51 -25.38 -2.61 -26.07
CA PRO A 51 -25.38 -4.02 -25.73
C PRO A 51 -25.42 -4.93 -26.97
N ALA A 52 -26.15 -4.51 -28.01
CA ALA A 52 -26.26 -5.20 -29.28
C ALA A 52 -25.83 -4.26 -30.41
N LEU A 53 -25.02 -4.79 -31.30
CA LEU A 53 -24.59 -4.15 -32.53
C LEU A 53 -24.86 -5.12 -33.68
N GLU A 54 -25.19 -4.57 -34.85
CA GLU A 54 -25.29 -5.36 -36.06
C GLU A 54 -23.91 -5.92 -36.45
N THR A 55 -23.87 -7.13 -37.00
CA THR A 55 -22.62 -7.81 -37.36
C THR A 55 -21.76 -6.97 -38.31
N GLU A 56 -22.38 -6.28 -39.26
CA GLU A 56 -21.66 -5.39 -40.20
C GLU A 56 -21.03 -4.20 -39.49
N VAL A 57 -21.74 -3.62 -38.52
CA VAL A 57 -21.25 -2.51 -37.70
C VAL A 57 -20.09 -2.97 -36.83
N CYS A 58 -20.21 -4.14 -36.18
CA CYS A 58 -19.10 -4.76 -35.44
C CYS A 58 -17.85 -4.93 -36.30
N GLU A 59 -17.98 -5.48 -37.51
CA GLU A 59 -16.86 -5.66 -38.44
C GLU A 59 -16.24 -4.34 -38.91
N ARG A 60 -17.04 -3.26 -39.01
CA ARG A 60 -16.51 -1.92 -39.30
C ARG A 60 -15.70 -1.38 -38.12
N VAL A 61 -16.21 -1.52 -36.89
CA VAL A 61 -15.50 -1.11 -35.67
C VAL A 61 -14.18 -1.86 -35.52
N LEU A 62 -14.20 -3.19 -35.68
CA LEU A 62 -13.00 -4.03 -35.60
C LEU A 62 -11.93 -3.62 -36.61
N ARG A 63 -12.32 -3.41 -37.88
CA ARG A 63 -11.40 -2.96 -38.94
C ARG A 63 -10.82 -1.58 -38.65
N LEU A 64 -11.63 -0.65 -38.15
CA LEU A 64 -11.17 0.68 -37.76
C LEU A 64 -10.09 0.57 -36.68
N VAL A 65 -10.36 -0.13 -35.58
CA VAL A 65 -9.38 -0.32 -34.49
C VAL A 65 -8.11 -1.00 -35.00
N GLU A 66 -8.22 -2.02 -35.85
CA GLU A 66 -7.07 -2.73 -36.40
C GLU A 66 -6.17 -1.84 -37.25
N SER A 67 -6.76 -1.01 -38.11
CA SER A 67 -6.01 -0.02 -38.90
C SER A 67 -5.33 1.03 -38.02
N SER A 68 -6.02 1.53 -37.00
CA SER A 68 -5.51 2.57 -36.11
C SER A 68 -4.39 2.07 -35.19
N LEU A 69 -4.43 0.82 -34.74
CA LEU A 69 -3.33 0.20 -33.99
C LEU A 69 -2.05 0.03 -34.82
N LYS A 70 -2.18 -0.07 -36.16
CA LYS A 70 -1.07 -0.20 -37.12
C LYS A 70 -0.58 1.16 -37.64
N CYS A 71 -1.23 2.27 -37.27
CA CYS A 71 -0.88 3.60 -37.77
C CYS A 71 0.51 4.05 -37.28
N VAL A 72 1.24 4.79 -38.12
CA VAL A 72 2.55 5.35 -37.75
C VAL A 72 2.39 6.50 -36.73
N PHE A 73 1.31 7.27 -36.86
CA PHE A 73 1.01 8.41 -36.00
C PHE A 73 0.66 7.94 -34.57
N LEU A 74 1.50 8.32 -33.61
CA LEU A 74 1.41 7.84 -32.23
C LEU A 74 0.08 8.19 -31.55
N PRO A 75 -0.46 9.42 -31.63
CA PRO A 75 -1.74 9.74 -31.00
C PRO A 75 -2.91 8.88 -31.49
N THR A 76 -3.00 8.57 -32.79
CA THR A 76 -4.01 7.64 -33.33
C THR A 76 -3.85 6.23 -32.74
N ARG A 77 -2.61 5.76 -32.58
CA ARG A 77 -2.35 4.47 -31.90
C ARG A 77 -2.76 4.49 -30.42
N VAL A 78 -2.42 5.55 -29.68
CA VAL A 78 -2.80 5.69 -28.26
C VAL A 78 -4.33 5.71 -28.10
N ALA A 79 -5.00 6.49 -28.95
CA ALA A 79 -6.46 6.52 -29.06
C ALA A 79 -7.06 5.13 -29.36
N ALA A 80 -6.44 4.36 -30.27
CA ALA A 80 -6.88 3.02 -30.59
C ALA A 80 -6.73 2.05 -29.41
N VAL A 81 -5.68 2.17 -28.60
CA VAL A 81 -5.52 1.36 -27.38
C VAL A 81 -6.57 1.73 -26.33
N HIS A 82 -6.90 3.02 -26.15
CA HIS A 82 -8.03 3.42 -25.32
C HIS A 82 -9.36 2.83 -25.83
N GLY A 83 -9.58 2.88 -27.15
CA GLY A 83 -10.75 2.26 -27.77
C GLY A 83 -10.82 0.76 -27.53
N LEU A 84 -9.69 0.07 -27.66
CA LEU A 84 -9.57 -1.36 -27.39
C LEU A 84 -9.91 -1.71 -25.93
N LEU A 85 -9.44 -0.91 -24.97
CA LEU A 85 -9.81 -1.05 -23.55
C LEU A 85 -11.32 -0.89 -23.34
N TYR A 86 -11.96 0.15 -23.89
CA TYR A 86 -13.41 0.33 -23.80
C TYR A 86 -14.18 -0.88 -24.35
N LEU A 87 -13.78 -1.37 -25.53
CA LEU A 87 -14.44 -2.51 -26.15
C LEU A 87 -14.27 -3.79 -25.33
N LEU A 88 -13.07 -4.06 -24.81
CA LEU A 88 -12.80 -5.23 -23.96
C LEU A 88 -13.58 -5.17 -22.64
N GLU A 89 -13.67 -4.00 -22.01
CA GLU A 89 -14.44 -3.77 -20.77
C GLU A 89 -15.93 -4.08 -20.98
N SER A 90 -16.47 -3.75 -22.16
CA SER A 90 -17.90 -3.99 -22.43
C SER A 90 -18.32 -5.45 -22.32
N PHE A 91 -17.41 -6.41 -22.56
CA PHE A 91 -17.70 -7.84 -22.40
C PHE A 91 -17.72 -8.31 -20.95
N ILE A 92 -17.26 -7.48 -19.99
CA ILE A 92 -17.34 -7.75 -18.56
C ILE A 92 -18.69 -7.26 -18.04
N HIS A 93 -19.03 -6.00 -18.27
CA HIS A 93 -20.29 -5.41 -17.78
C HIS A 93 -21.54 -6.10 -18.31
N ILE A 94 -21.53 -6.58 -19.56
CA ILE A 94 -22.66 -7.34 -20.14
C ILE A 94 -22.93 -8.65 -19.37
N LYS A 95 -21.95 -9.21 -18.65
CA LYS A 95 -22.15 -10.40 -17.83
C LYS A 95 -22.80 -10.10 -16.48
N GLU A 96 -22.75 -8.85 -16.00
CA GLU A 96 -23.21 -8.47 -14.66
C GLU A 96 -24.65 -7.91 -14.65
N GLU A 97 -25.12 -7.32 -15.76
CA GLU A 97 -26.36 -6.54 -15.75
C GLU A 97 -27.65 -7.25 -16.23
N GLU A 98 -27.62 -8.38 -16.94
CA GLU A 98 -28.88 -8.94 -17.52
C GLU A 98 -29.13 -10.46 -17.38
N PRO A 99 -30.32 -10.87 -16.89
CA PRO A 99 -30.83 -12.22 -17.05
C PRO A 99 -31.40 -12.38 -18.48
N VAL A 100 -30.71 -13.18 -19.29
CA VAL A 100 -31.18 -13.93 -20.48
C VAL A 100 -32.59 -13.59 -20.99
N SER A 101 -32.75 -12.53 -21.79
CA SER A 101 -33.89 -12.43 -22.73
C SER A 101 -33.71 -11.53 -23.95
N GLU A 102 -32.61 -10.80 -24.10
CA GLU A 102 -32.31 -10.08 -25.35
C GLU A 102 -30.95 -10.52 -25.90
N VAL A 103 -30.93 -10.86 -27.19
CA VAL A 103 -29.80 -11.49 -27.88
C VAL A 103 -28.60 -10.54 -27.89
N SER A 104 -27.63 -10.78 -27.02
CA SER A 104 -26.32 -10.13 -27.08
C SER A 104 -25.60 -10.58 -28.36
N ASN A 105 -25.60 -9.71 -29.38
CA ASN A 105 -24.89 -9.93 -30.64
C ASN A 105 -23.36 -9.78 -30.51
N LYS A 106 -22.84 -9.42 -29.33
CA LYS A 106 -21.39 -9.46 -29.06
C LYS A 106 -20.97 -10.91 -28.83
N THR A 107 -20.57 -11.57 -29.91
CA THR A 107 -20.18 -12.98 -29.89
C THR A 107 -18.85 -13.19 -29.16
N PRO A 108 -18.62 -14.39 -28.57
CA PRO A 108 -17.31 -14.76 -28.04
C PRO A 108 -16.17 -14.59 -29.07
N ASP A 109 -16.48 -14.77 -30.36
CA ASP A 109 -15.53 -14.61 -31.47
C ASP A 109 -15.03 -13.15 -31.59
N THR A 110 -15.90 -12.16 -31.35
CA THR A 110 -15.53 -10.74 -31.37
C THR A 110 -14.56 -10.42 -30.24
N ARG A 111 -14.81 -10.96 -29.04
CA ARG A 111 -13.89 -10.81 -27.89
C ARG A 111 -12.53 -11.42 -28.19
N GLN A 112 -12.50 -12.62 -28.76
CA GLN A 112 -11.24 -13.29 -29.11
C GLN A 112 -10.43 -12.48 -30.14
N ARG A 113 -11.10 -11.87 -31.13
CA ARG A 113 -10.42 -11.03 -32.12
C ARG A 113 -9.83 -9.76 -31.51
N LEU A 114 -10.55 -9.11 -30.58
CA LEU A 114 -10.01 -7.98 -29.81
C LEU A 114 -8.80 -8.38 -28.94
N LEU A 115 -8.87 -9.54 -28.27
CA LEU A 115 -7.75 -10.08 -27.50
C LEU A 115 -6.54 -10.38 -28.39
N GLN A 116 -6.75 -10.92 -29.60
CA GLN A 116 -5.68 -11.15 -30.58
C GLN A 116 -5.03 -9.82 -31.00
N MET A 117 -5.82 -8.78 -31.27
CA MET A 117 -5.30 -7.45 -31.60
C MET A 117 -4.48 -6.86 -30.45
N ALA A 118 -4.94 -7.03 -29.20
CA ALA A 118 -4.23 -6.61 -28.01
C ALA A 118 -2.89 -7.35 -27.86
N ARG A 119 -2.90 -8.68 -28.04
CA ARG A 119 -1.70 -9.52 -27.99
C ARG A 119 -0.67 -9.12 -29.03
N GLU A 120 -1.09 -8.90 -30.27
CA GLU A 120 -0.21 -8.44 -31.34
C GLU A 120 0.41 -7.07 -31.02
N HIS A 121 -0.40 -6.13 -30.51
CA HIS A 121 0.09 -4.81 -30.11
C HIS A 121 1.10 -4.90 -28.97
N ILE A 122 0.80 -5.67 -27.92
CA ILE A 122 1.70 -5.89 -26.77
C ILE A 122 3.00 -6.55 -27.25
N SER A 123 2.93 -7.60 -28.07
CA SER A 123 4.14 -8.30 -28.55
C SER A 123 5.10 -7.41 -29.35
N LYS A 124 4.59 -6.34 -29.98
CA LYS A 124 5.39 -5.40 -30.80
C LYS A 124 5.96 -4.23 -30.00
N HIS A 125 5.30 -3.84 -28.91
CA HIS A 125 5.61 -2.58 -28.21
C HIS A 125 6.00 -2.78 -26.74
N PHE A 126 5.84 -3.99 -26.18
CA PHE A 126 6.17 -4.31 -24.80
C PHE A 126 7.29 -5.38 -24.73
N PRO A 127 8.36 -5.18 -23.95
CA PRO A 127 8.70 -3.98 -23.19
C PRO A 127 9.24 -2.88 -24.12
N PRO A 128 9.13 -1.59 -23.76
CA PRO A 128 9.69 -0.52 -24.58
C PRO A 128 11.23 -0.62 -24.65
N GLU A 129 11.79 -0.68 -25.87
CA GLU A 129 13.23 -0.86 -26.13
C GLU A 129 14.11 0.27 -25.55
N SER A 130 13.55 1.47 -25.37
CA SER A 130 14.16 2.59 -24.65
C SER A 130 13.08 3.44 -24.00
N SER A 131 13.16 3.61 -22.68
CA SER A 131 12.29 4.54 -21.94
C SER A 131 12.72 6.00 -22.09
N ALA A 132 13.90 6.27 -22.67
CA ALA A 132 14.38 7.62 -22.95
C ALA A 132 13.83 8.11 -24.29
N GLY A 133 12.87 9.04 -24.23
CA GLY A 133 12.33 9.76 -25.40
C GLY A 133 10.98 9.27 -25.93
N GLN A 134 10.35 8.28 -25.29
CA GLN A 134 8.97 7.90 -25.60
C GLN A 134 7.95 8.76 -24.84
N SER A 135 6.74 8.89 -25.39
CA SER A 135 5.64 9.58 -24.72
C SER A 135 5.21 8.81 -23.46
N GLU A 136 5.18 9.50 -22.32
CA GLU A 136 4.72 8.97 -21.03
C GLU A 136 3.27 8.45 -21.13
N GLU A 137 2.41 9.20 -21.82
CA GLU A 137 1.00 8.83 -22.04
C GLU A 137 0.88 7.50 -22.79
N SER A 138 1.66 7.33 -23.85
CA SER A 138 1.65 6.07 -24.63
C SER A 138 2.06 4.87 -23.79
N GLN A 139 3.02 5.06 -22.88
CA GLN A 139 3.49 3.98 -22.00
C GLN A 139 2.46 3.66 -20.93
N LEU A 140 1.84 4.67 -20.31
CA LEU A 140 0.77 4.48 -19.32
C LEU A 140 -0.40 3.69 -19.89
N VAL A 141 -0.82 4.00 -21.12
CA VAL A 141 -1.94 3.33 -21.79
C VAL A 141 -1.56 1.89 -22.16
N LEU A 142 -0.34 1.66 -22.62
CA LEU A 142 0.18 0.30 -22.86
C LEU A 142 0.23 -0.53 -21.58
N TYR A 143 0.72 0.04 -20.47
CA TYR A 143 0.77 -0.65 -19.17
C TYR A 143 -0.64 -0.96 -18.68
N SER A 144 -1.58 -0.04 -18.85
CA SER A 144 -2.99 -0.25 -18.52
C SER A 144 -3.59 -1.43 -19.29
N LEU A 145 -3.30 -1.54 -20.60
CA LEU A 145 -3.72 -2.69 -21.42
C LEU A 145 -3.11 -4.01 -20.92
N VAL A 146 -1.81 -4.04 -20.65
CA VAL A 146 -1.11 -5.24 -20.15
C VAL A 146 -1.72 -5.69 -18.81
N LEU A 147 -1.84 -4.76 -17.85
CA LEU A 147 -2.40 -5.03 -16.53
C LEU A 147 -3.85 -5.51 -16.61
N TYR A 148 -4.67 -4.89 -17.46
CA TYR A 148 -6.06 -5.28 -17.67
C TYR A 148 -6.18 -6.72 -18.18
N ILE A 149 -5.36 -7.11 -19.17
CA ILE A 149 -5.37 -8.48 -19.70
C ILE A 149 -4.82 -9.48 -18.68
N MET A 150 -3.79 -9.10 -17.90
CA MET A 150 -3.29 -9.93 -16.80
C MET A 150 -4.37 -10.21 -15.74
N GLU A 151 -5.23 -9.24 -15.44
CA GLU A 151 -6.33 -9.40 -14.48
C GLU A 151 -7.44 -10.31 -15.02
N HIS A 152 -7.89 -10.10 -16.26
CA HIS A 152 -9.11 -10.72 -16.77
C HIS A 152 -8.90 -11.92 -17.70
N SER A 153 -7.74 -12.04 -18.35
CA SER A 153 -7.44 -13.08 -19.34
C SER A 153 -5.93 -13.39 -19.42
N PRO A 154 -5.30 -13.81 -18.29
CA PRO A 154 -3.85 -14.02 -18.22
C PRO A 154 -3.31 -15.05 -19.23
N GLN A 155 -4.14 -16.00 -19.66
CA GLN A 155 -3.78 -17.03 -20.65
C GLN A 155 -3.45 -16.49 -22.05
N GLU A 156 -3.91 -15.28 -22.37
CA GLU A 156 -3.68 -14.66 -23.69
C GLU A 156 -2.29 -14.01 -23.79
N LEU A 157 -1.63 -13.79 -22.66
CA LEU A 157 -0.32 -13.14 -22.61
C LEU A 157 0.82 -14.16 -22.67
N PRO A 158 1.93 -13.82 -23.35
CA PRO A 158 3.17 -14.58 -23.24
C PRO A 158 3.65 -14.68 -21.78
N PRO A 159 4.25 -15.81 -21.35
CA PRO A 159 4.71 -15.99 -19.98
C PRO A 159 5.83 -15.02 -19.57
N GLU A 160 6.54 -14.42 -20.53
CA GLU A 160 7.61 -13.45 -20.29
C GLU A 160 7.09 -12.08 -19.83
N VAL A 161 5.81 -11.76 -20.08
CA VAL A 161 5.26 -10.42 -19.81
C VAL A 161 5.34 -10.07 -18.33
N GLN A 162 5.10 -11.04 -17.43
CA GLN A 162 5.19 -10.82 -16.00
C GLN A 162 6.63 -10.45 -15.59
N SER A 163 7.64 -11.17 -16.06
CA SER A 163 9.03 -10.88 -15.70
C SER A 163 9.50 -9.55 -16.27
N GLN A 164 9.08 -9.22 -17.50
CA GLN A 164 9.32 -7.93 -18.15
C GLN A 164 8.67 -6.77 -17.37
N LEU A 165 7.44 -6.94 -16.87
CA LEU A 165 6.76 -5.94 -16.04
C LEU A 165 7.54 -5.64 -14.74
N LEU A 166 8.04 -6.68 -14.07
CA LEU A 166 8.86 -6.52 -12.85
C LEU A 166 10.19 -5.81 -13.17
N GLN A 167 10.84 -6.13 -14.28
CA GLN A 167 12.04 -5.42 -14.73
C GLN A 167 11.76 -3.96 -15.08
N LEU A 168 10.57 -3.66 -15.61
CA LEU A 168 10.16 -2.31 -15.94
C LEU A 168 9.94 -1.44 -14.69
N VAL A 169 9.42 -2.02 -13.61
CA VAL A 169 9.36 -1.34 -12.30
C VAL A 169 10.77 -1.00 -11.80
N ILE A 170 11.72 -1.92 -11.95
CA ILE A 170 13.12 -1.69 -11.57
C ILE A 170 13.74 -0.59 -12.43
N SER A 171 13.54 -0.61 -13.74
CA SER A 171 14.12 0.37 -14.66
C SER A 171 13.51 1.77 -14.45
N THR A 172 12.19 1.89 -14.32
CA THR A 172 11.48 3.17 -14.08
C THR A 172 11.84 3.80 -12.75
N SER A 173 12.06 2.99 -11.70
CA SER A 173 12.58 3.48 -10.42
C SER A 173 14.01 4.01 -10.55
N SER A 174 14.87 3.35 -11.32
CA SER A 174 16.26 3.74 -11.52
C SER A 174 16.41 4.98 -12.41
N SER A 175 15.55 5.12 -13.42
CA SER A 175 15.52 6.26 -14.34
C SER A 175 14.75 7.47 -13.79
N ARG A 176 14.21 7.39 -12.57
CA ARG A 176 13.39 8.43 -11.92
C ARG A 176 12.13 8.83 -12.71
N GLN A 177 11.55 7.89 -13.43
CA GLN A 177 10.24 8.06 -14.10
C GLN A 177 9.12 7.77 -13.11
N ILE A 178 8.91 8.69 -12.16
CA ILE A 178 8.08 8.43 -10.97
C ILE A 178 6.61 8.18 -11.32
N VAL A 179 6.05 8.87 -12.31
CA VAL A 179 4.66 8.67 -12.74
C VAL A 179 4.44 7.26 -13.27
N LEU A 180 5.32 6.80 -14.17
CA LEU A 180 5.28 5.44 -14.72
C LEU A 180 5.49 4.38 -13.62
N TYR A 181 6.45 4.62 -12.74
CA TYR A 181 6.71 3.74 -11.60
C TYR A 181 5.47 3.63 -10.70
N GLN A 182 4.83 4.75 -10.34
CA GLN A 182 3.61 4.75 -9.52
C GLN A 182 2.45 4.03 -10.20
N ALA A 183 2.25 4.22 -11.51
CA ALA A 183 1.21 3.54 -12.27
C ALA A 183 1.43 2.02 -12.29
N LEU A 184 2.67 1.57 -12.54
CA LEU A 184 3.03 0.15 -12.51
C LEU A 184 2.82 -0.45 -11.11
N MET A 185 3.27 0.24 -10.06
CA MET A 185 3.10 -0.22 -8.68
C MET A 185 1.62 -0.30 -8.27
N GLN A 186 0.80 0.66 -8.71
CA GLN A 186 -0.65 0.64 -8.51
C GLN A 186 -1.32 -0.53 -9.26
N GLY A 187 -0.87 -0.80 -10.49
CA GLY A 187 -1.29 -1.96 -11.26
C GLY A 187 -0.98 -3.28 -10.57
N LEU A 188 0.24 -3.42 -10.05
CA LEU A 188 0.64 -4.61 -9.28
C LEU A 188 -0.19 -4.77 -8.00
N CYS A 189 -0.53 -3.67 -7.30
CA CYS A 189 -1.44 -3.72 -6.16
C CYS A 189 -2.80 -4.31 -6.58
N ARG A 190 -3.35 -3.86 -7.72
CA ARG A 190 -4.63 -4.36 -8.24
C ARG A 190 -4.56 -5.85 -8.57
N LEU A 191 -3.51 -6.31 -9.26
CA LEU A 191 -3.35 -7.73 -9.61
C LEU A 191 -3.24 -8.62 -8.36
N VAL A 192 -2.54 -8.15 -7.33
CA VAL A 192 -2.45 -8.86 -6.04
C VAL A 192 -3.81 -8.95 -5.36
N MET A 193 -4.57 -7.84 -5.31
CA MET A 193 -5.92 -7.82 -4.74
C MET A 193 -6.91 -8.69 -5.53
N ALA A 194 -6.76 -8.75 -6.85
CA ALA A 194 -7.59 -9.58 -7.74
C ALA A 194 -7.23 -11.08 -7.66
N GLY A 195 -6.15 -11.46 -6.97
CA GLY A 195 -5.78 -12.85 -6.75
C GLY A 195 -5.20 -13.55 -7.98
N VAL A 196 -4.56 -12.81 -8.90
CA VAL A 196 -3.95 -13.40 -10.10
C VAL A 196 -2.83 -14.37 -9.73
N ALA A 197 -2.93 -15.62 -10.20
CA ALA A 197 -2.01 -16.69 -9.86
C ALA A 197 -0.56 -16.39 -10.30
N GLY A 198 0.42 -16.77 -9.48
CA GLY A 198 1.86 -16.60 -9.79
C GLY A 198 2.40 -15.16 -9.63
N VAL A 199 1.55 -14.16 -9.40
CA VAL A 199 1.97 -12.76 -9.26
C VAL A 199 2.46 -12.43 -7.85
N TRP A 200 1.77 -12.94 -6.82
CA TRP A 200 1.95 -12.53 -5.43
C TRP A 200 3.40 -12.64 -4.91
N GLU A 201 4.06 -13.78 -5.13
CA GLU A 201 5.39 -14.03 -4.55
C GLU A 201 6.48 -13.14 -5.17
N ALA A 202 6.48 -13.04 -6.51
CA ALA A 202 7.43 -12.22 -7.24
C ALA A 202 7.24 -10.72 -6.93
N VAL A 203 5.99 -10.28 -6.80
CA VAL A 203 5.64 -8.90 -6.43
C VAL A 203 6.01 -8.59 -4.99
N THR A 204 5.85 -9.54 -4.06
CA THR A 204 6.28 -9.39 -2.66
C THR A 204 7.79 -9.21 -2.57
N ARG A 205 8.57 -10.03 -3.28
CA ARG A 205 10.04 -9.89 -3.35
C ARG A 205 10.46 -8.54 -3.93
N LEU A 206 9.79 -8.10 -5.01
CA LEU A 206 10.02 -6.79 -5.60
C LEU A 206 9.70 -5.66 -4.61
N ALA A 207 8.59 -5.73 -3.88
CA ALA A 207 8.21 -4.72 -2.90
C ALA A 207 9.25 -4.59 -1.77
N MET A 208 9.77 -5.71 -1.27
CA MET A 208 10.84 -5.73 -0.26
C MET A 208 12.12 -5.07 -0.77
N ASP A 209 12.54 -5.40 -1.99
CA ASP A 209 13.74 -4.84 -2.60
C ASP A 209 13.60 -3.33 -2.89
N ARG A 210 12.42 -2.90 -3.38
CA ARG A 210 12.14 -1.47 -3.64
C ARG A 210 11.96 -0.66 -2.37
N LEU A 211 11.35 -1.23 -1.33
CA LEU A 211 11.32 -0.63 0.01
C LEU A 211 12.77 -0.38 0.50
N GLY A 212 13.69 -1.26 0.12
CA GLY A 212 15.13 -1.19 0.34
C GLY A 212 15.84 0.08 -0.16
N GLN A 213 15.25 0.82 -1.09
CA GLN A 213 15.86 1.99 -1.74
C GLN A 213 15.88 3.23 -0.83
N SER A 214 16.80 4.16 -1.11
CA SER A 214 16.99 5.40 -0.34
C SER A 214 16.05 6.54 -0.75
N ASP A 215 15.47 6.48 -1.94
CA ASP A 215 14.55 7.50 -2.45
C ASP A 215 13.15 7.32 -1.83
N PRO A 216 12.65 8.29 -1.03
CA PRO A 216 11.32 8.21 -0.43
C PRO A 216 10.19 8.07 -1.44
N ALA A 217 10.35 8.61 -2.65
CA ALA A 217 9.34 8.50 -3.70
C ALA A 217 9.21 7.06 -4.25
N VAL A 218 10.25 6.25 -4.09
CA VAL A 218 10.26 4.83 -4.42
C VAL A 218 9.82 3.99 -3.22
N SER A 219 10.44 4.20 -2.06
CA SER A 219 10.22 3.36 -0.88
C SER A 219 8.80 3.48 -0.31
N LEU A 220 8.19 4.66 -0.33
CA LEU A 220 6.81 4.85 0.17
C LEU A 220 5.75 4.17 -0.72
N VAL A 221 5.97 4.16 -2.03
CA VAL A 221 5.09 3.44 -2.96
C VAL A 221 5.28 1.93 -2.79
N ALA A 222 6.52 1.48 -2.56
CA ALA A 222 6.82 0.09 -2.23
C ALA A 222 6.21 -0.36 -0.90
N LEU A 223 6.15 0.51 0.11
CA LEU A 223 5.45 0.26 1.36
C LEU A 223 3.97 -0.09 1.12
N LYS A 224 3.27 0.70 0.30
CA LYS A 224 1.87 0.42 -0.07
C LYS A 224 1.70 -0.96 -0.70
N LEU A 225 2.58 -1.32 -1.63
CA LEU A 225 2.53 -2.61 -2.31
C LEU A 225 2.84 -3.76 -1.34
N LEU A 226 3.82 -3.60 -0.45
CA LEU A 226 4.16 -4.60 0.56
C LEU A 226 2.97 -4.85 1.50
N LEU A 227 2.33 -3.79 1.99
CA LEU A 227 1.13 -3.91 2.82
C LEU A 227 0.01 -4.64 2.05
N THR A 228 -0.21 -4.30 0.78
CA THR A 228 -1.19 -4.98 -0.08
C THR A 228 -0.91 -6.48 -0.17
N CYS A 229 0.36 -6.87 -0.35
CA CYS A 229 0.76 -8.28 -0.39
C CYS A 229 0.52 -9.00 0.94
N MET A 230 0.85 -8.37 2.07
CA MET A 230 0.64 -8.95 3.41
C MET A 230 -0.85 -9.17 3.69
N TYR A 231 -1.70 -8.18 3.42
CA TYR A 231 -3.15 -8.28 3.70
C TYR A 231 -3.94 -9.13 2.70
N SER A 232 -3.48 -9.26 1.44
CA SER A 232 -4.19 -10.09 0.45
C SER A 232 -3.84 -11.57 0.56
N GLY A 233 -2.56 -11.90 0.82
CA GLY A 233 -2.06 -13.27 0.77
C GLY A 233 -1.92 -13.95 2.12
N GLU A 234 -1.40 -13.25 3.12
CA GLU A 234 -1.02 -13.83 4.42
C GLU A 234 -2.11 -13.64 5.48
N TYR A 235 -2.76 -12.47 5.52
CA TYR A 235 -3.79 -12.18 6.51
C TYR A 235 -4.99 -13.15 6.43
N SER A 236 -5.45 -13.46 5.21
CA SER A 236 -6.54 -14.40 4.97
C SER A 236 -6.21 -15.83 5.42
N LYS A 237 -4.93 -16.23 5.32
CA LYS A 237 -4.45 -17.56 5.74
C LYS A 237 -4.17 -17.64 7.25
N MET A 238 -3.59 -16.58 7.82
CA MET A 238 -3.30 -16.47 9.26
C MET A 238 -4.56 -16.45 10.13
N ARG A 239 -5.67 -15.93 9.60
CA ARG A 239 -6.98 -15.90 10.28
C ARG A 239 -7.93 -17.03 9.86
N GLY A 240 -7.49 -17.93 8.99
CA GLY A 240 -8.25 -19.10 8.54
C GLY A 240 -8.58 -20.05 9.69
N GLU A 241 -9.65 -20.83 9.53
CA GLU A 241 -10.40 -21.56 10.57
C GLU A 241 -9.65 -22.68 11.34
N GLU A 242 -8.35 -22.87 11.10
CA GLU A 242 -7.53 -23.83 11.82
C GLU A 242 -6.38 -23.04 12.45
N GLY A 243 -6.43 -22.83 13.77
CA GLY A 243 -5.48 -22.01 14.56
C GLY A 243 -4.03 -22.51 14.62
N ILE A 244 -3.54 -23.14 13.56
CA ILE A 244 -2.15 -23.56 13.36
C ILE A 244 -1.57 -22.64 12.28
N VAL A 245 -0.90 -21.57 12.72
CA VAL A 245 -0.09 -20.75 11.82
C VAL A 245 1.10 -21.57 11.35
N ASP A 246 1.26 -21.71 10.05
CA ASP A 246 2.42 -22.34 9.43
C ASP A 246 3.71 -21.59 9.85
N PRO A 247 4.69 -22.26 10.47
CA PRO A 247 5.94 -21.63 10.90
C PRO A 247 6.67 -20.89 9.77
N GLU A 248 6.59 -21.38 8.53
CA GLU A 248 7.22 -20.72 7.38
C GLU A 248 6.56 -19.37 7.06
N GLN A 249 5.23 -19.28 7.19
CA GLN A 249 4.47 -18.04 6.99
C GLN A 249 4.74 -17.04 8.11
N MET A 250 4.89 -17.51 9.35
CA MET A 250 5.30 -16.66 10.47
C MET A 250 6.70 -16.09 10.22
N VAL A 251 7.66 -16.90 9.78
CA VAL A 251 9.02 -16.44 9.43
C VAL A 251 8.99 -15.37 8.34
N ALA A 252 8.21 -15.59 7.27
CA ALA A 252 8.06 -14.61 6.20
C ALA A 252 7.45 -13.28 6.70
N THR A 253 6.45 -13.36 7.59
CA THR A 253 5.82 -12.19 8.20
C THR A 253 6.80 -11.42 9.11
N ILE A 254 7.63 -12.15 9.87
CA ILE A 254 8.71 -11.59 10.69
C ILE A 254 9.72 -10.86 9.81
N GLU A 255 10.16 -11.45 8.70
CA GLU A 255 11.12 -10.85 7.77
C GLU A 255 10.60 -9.51 7.22
N LYS A 256 9.37 -9.50 6.71
CA LYS A 256 8.72 -8.28 6.17
C LYS A 256 8.58 -7.19 7.23
N THR A 257 8.14 -7.58 8.43
CA THR A 257 7.99 -6.63 9.55
C THR A 257 9.35 -6.09 10.00
N SER A 258 10.39 -6.92 10.00
CA SER A 258 11.75 -6.50 10.32
C SER A 258 12.31 -5.52 9.27
N ALA A 259 11.97 -5.69 7.99
CA ALA A 259 12.33 -4.71 6.96
C ALA A 259 11.71 -3.33 7.21
N LEU A 260 10.49 -3.26 7.76
CA LEU A 260 9.88 -2.00 8.19
C LEU A 260 10.62 -1.36 9.37
N PHE A 261 11.03 -2.13 10.37
CA PHE A 261 11.87 -1.60 11.46
C PHE A 261 13.24 -1.13 10.96
N ASP A 262 13.83 -1.82 9.99
CA ASP A 262 15.07 -1.37 9.34
C ASP A 262 14.86 -0.07 8.55
N ARG A 263 13.68 0.14 7.96
CA ARG A 263 13.31 1.46 7.40
C ARG A 263 13.21 2.52 8.47
N VAL A 264 12.63 2.22 9.63
CA VAL A 264 12.60 3.18 10.75
C VAL A 264 14.01 3.61 11.16
N LYS A 265 15.02 2.73 11.09
CA LYS A 265 16.41 3.06 11.44
C LYS A 265 17.14 3.90 10.37
N LYS A 266 16.81 3.73 9.09
CA LYS A 266 17.60 4.26 7.96
C LYS A 266 16.88 5.32 7.12
N GLY A 267 15.56 5.40 7.25
CA GLY A 267 14.68 6.21 6.40
C GLY A 267 14.74 7.70 6.69
N SER A 268 14.20 8.48 5.77
CA SER A 268 14.04 9.93 5.97
C SER A 268 12.93 10.22 7.00
N PRO A 269 12.93 11.38 7.70
CA PRO A 269 11.95 11.65 8.76
C PRO A 269 10.48 11.47 8.33
N LEU A 270 10.10 11.94 7.13
CA LEU A 270 8.74 11.79 6.61
C LEU A 270 8.39 10.33 6.32
N GLU A 271 9.34 9.59 5.76
CA GLU A 271 9.18 8.16 5.49
C GLU A 271 8.98 7.37 6.77
N VAL A 272 9.80 7.67 7.80
CA VAL A 272 9.69 7.05 9.12
C VAL A 272 8.34 7.37 9.77
N GLU A 273 7.84 8.60 9.64
CA GLU A 273 6.49 8.93 10.12
C GLU A 273 5.41 8.08 9.46
N CYS A 274 5.46 7.89 8.13
CA CYS A 274 4.53 7.01 7.42
C CYS A 274 4.64 5.55 7.87
N VAL A 275 5.86 5.01 8.00
CA VAL A 275 6.08 3.63 8.47
C VAL A 275 5.58 3.47 9.90
N CYS A 276 5.91 4.39 10.80
CA CYS A 276 5.45 4.35 12.20
C CYS A 276 3.93 4.57 12.34
N ALA A 277 3.25 5.19 11.39
CA ALA A 277 1.80 5.32 11.40
C ALA A 277 1.09 3.99 11.11
N VAL A 278 1.67 3.12 10.27
CA VAL A 278 1.07 1.83 9.88
C VAL A 278 1.51 0.67 10.76
N LEU A 279 2.72 0.75 11.34
CA LEU A 279 3.34 -0.34 12.11
C LEU A 279 2.47 -0.87 13.27
N PRO A 280 1.78 -0.04 14.08
CA PRO A 280 0.97 -0.53 15.20
C PRO A 280 -0.17 -1.43 14.76
N TYR A 281 -0.83 -1.09 13.66
CA TYR A 281 -1.93 -1.89 13.10
C TYR A 281 -1.41 -3.21 12.56
N LEU A 282 -0.32 -3.17 11.78
CA LEU A 282 0.32 -4.39 11.26
C LEU A 282 0.75 -5.33 12.39
N LEU A 283 1.35 -4.79 13.45
CA LEU A 283 1.81 -5.60 14.57
C LEU A 283 0.65 -6.25 15.32
N ALA A 284 -0.43 -5.50 15.55
CA ALA A 284 -1.63 -6.01 16.22
C ALA A 284 -2.36 -7.08 15.38
N ASP A 285 -2.34 -6.94 14.06
CA ASP A 285 -3.05 -7.86 13.15
C ASP A 285 -2.31 -9.18 12.92
N PHE A 286 -0.97 -9.18 12.96
CA PHE A 286 -0.16 -10.34 12.57
C PHE A 286 0.56 -11.05 13.73
N PHE A 287 0.67 -10.44 14.91
CA PHE A 287 1.47 -11.00 16.01
C PHE A 287 0.71 -11.00 17.34
N PRO A 288 0.99 -11.96 18.23
CA PRO A 288 0.49 -11.90 19.61
C PRO A 288 1.15 -10.74 20.36
N ALA A 289 0.42 -10.12 21.28
CA ALA A 289 0.91 -8.91 21.95
C ALA A 289 2.22 -9.10 22.73
N SER A 290 2.49 -10.29 23.26
CA SER A 290 3.76 -10.62 23.93
C SER A 290 4.98 -10.41 23.02
N GLU A 291 4.88 -10.84 21.77
CA GLU A 291 5.92 -10.69 20.75
C GLU A 291 6.01 -9.25 20.26
N VAL A 292 4.86 -8.59 20.06
CA VAL A 292 4.80 -7.18 19.67
C VAL A 292 5.53 -6.31 20.69
N LEU A 293 5.21 -6.47 21.97
CA LEU A 293 5.84 -5.71 23.05
C LEU A 293 7.35 -5.94 23.09
N THR A 294 7.79 -7.19 23.03
CA THR A 294 9.22 -7.53 23.05
C THR A 294 9.96 -6.92 21.85
N LYS A 295 9.38 -7.01 20.65
CA LYS A 295 9.99 -6.50 19.42
C LYS A 295 10.03 -4.98 19.38
N VAL A 296 8.91 -4.30 19.60
CA VAL A 296 8.81 -2.83 19.54
C VAL A 296 9.72 -2.19 20.58
N ILE A 297 9.76 -2.73 21.80
CA ILE A 297 10.58 -2.15 22.85
C ILE A 297 12.06 -2.45 22.63
N GLY A 298 12.40 -3.67 22.18
CA GLY A 298 13.77 -4.00 21.76
C GLY A 298 14.28 -3.05 20.67
N GLU A 299 13.43 -2.72 19.69
CA GLU A 299 13.75 -1.78 18.61
C GLU A 299 13.83 -0.32 19.07
N PHE A 300 13.04 0.06 20.07
CA PHE A 300 13.11 1.39 20.69
C PHE A 300 14.37 1.60 21.54
N LEU A 301 14.81 0.55 22.25
CA LEU A 301 15.98 0.55 23.12
C LEU A 301 17.29 0.23 22.38
N SER A 302 17.21 -0.06 21.09
CA SER A 302 18.39 -0.34 20.27
C SER A 302 19.38 0.84 20.30
N PRO A 303 20.69 0.60 20.51
CA PRO A 303 21.69 1.67 20.66
C PRO A 303 21.87 2.52 19.39
N HIS A 304 21.42 2.03 18.23
CA HIS A 304 21.52 2.72 16.94
C HIS A 304 20.19 3.29 16.45
N GLN A 305 19.17 3.39 17.30
CA GLN A 305 17.86 3.90 16.91
C GLN A 305 17.88 5.44 16.82
N PRO A 306 17.75 6.06 15.63
CA PRO A 306 17.75 7.52 15.52
C PRO A 306 16.37 8.13 15.82
N HIS A 307 15.30 7.36 15.62
CA HIS A 307 13.93 7.88 15.52
C HIS A 307 13.07 7.48 16.74
N HIS A 308 13.54 7.81 17.95
CA HIS A 308 12.79 7.50 19.19
C HIS A 308 11.43 8.20 19.27
N ARG A 309 11.31 9.42 18.74
CA ARG A 309 10.06 10.19 18.80
C ARG A 309 8.92 9.50 18.02
N PRO A 310 9.04 9.16 16.72
CA PRO A 310 8.02 8.37 16.02
C PRO A 310 7.72 7.02 16.68
N LEU A 311 8.75 6.28 17.11
CA LEU A 311 8.55 4.99 17.78
C LEU A 311 7.82 5.09 19.11
N SER A 312 7.95 6.19 19.85
CA SER A 312 7.15 6.38 21.06
C SER A 312 5.65 6.41 20.78
N ALA A 313 5.21 6.92 19.61
CA ALA A 313 3.81 6.85 19.20
C ALA A 313 3.38 5.42 18.85
N VAL A 314 4.27 4.63 18.23
CA VAL A 314 4.04 3.19 17.98
C VAL A 314 3.80 2.47 19.31
N ILE A 315 4.69 2.70 20.28
CA ILE A 315 4.58 2.17 21.64
C ILE A 315 3.25 2.57 22.26
N PHE A 316 2.88 3.85 22.20
CA PHE A 316 1.60 4.32 22.74
C PHE A 316 0.39 3.61 22.13
N GLN A 317 0.38 3.39 20.82
CA GLN A 317 -0.73 2.72 20.12
C GLN A 317 -0.79 1.21 20.45
N VAL A 318 0.34 0.52 20.41
CA VAL A 318 0.44 -0.91 20.79
C VAL A 318 -0.03 -1.12 22.23
N LEU A 319 0.41 -0.27 23.15
CA LEU A 319 0.03 -0.35 24.56
C LEU A 319 -1.45 0.02 24.77
N SER A 320 -1.99 0.96 23.98
CA SER A 320 -3.42 1.26 23.97
C SER A 320 -4.24 0.02 23.61
N GLN A 321 -3.78 -0.75 22.61
CA GLN A 321 -4.45 -1.96 22.18
C GLN A 321 -4.36 -3.07 23.24
N ALA A 322 -3.18 -3.30 23.80
CA ALA A 322 -3.00 -4.28 24.89
C ALA A 322 -3.86 -3.97 26.13
N CYS A 323 -4.08 -2.69 26.45
CA CYS A 323 -5.00 -2.29 27.51
C CYS A 323 -6.47 -2.62 27.21
N ARG A 324 -6.88 -2.65 25.93
CA ARG A 324 -8.24 -3.01 25.52
C ARG A 324 -8.48 -4.51 25.53
N GLU A 325 -7.43 -5.30 25.28
CA GLU A 325 -7.48 -6.77 25.20
C GLU A 325 -7.22 -7.48 26.54
N ASP A 326 -7.29 -6.76 27.67
CA ASP A 326 -7.05 -7.25 29.04
C ASP A 326 -5.66 -7.90 29.26
N GLN A 327 -4.67 -7.51 28.45
CA GLN A 327 -3.28 -7.99 28.55
C GLN A 327 -2.37 -7.02 29.34
N LEU A 328 -3.00 -6.14 30.13
CA LEU A 328 -2.30 -5.12 30.94
C LEU A 328 -1.32 -5.75 31.93
N SER A 329 -1.63 -6.90 32.50
CA SER A 329 -0.79 -7.61 33.48
C SER A 329 0.54 -8.07 32.88
N LEU A 330 0.51 -8.63 31.67
CA LEU A 330 1.70 -9.04 30.93
C LEU A 330 2.61 -7.85 30.63
N LEU A 331 2.00 -6.75 30.21
CA LEU A 331 2.70 -5.50 29.94
C LEU A 331 3.37 -4.94 31.21
N GLN A 332 2.63 -4.87 32.31
CA GLN A 332 3.12 -4.36 33.58
C GLN A 332 4.33 -5.16 34.07
N ALA A 333 4.25 -6.50 34.00
CA ALA A 333 5.36 -7.38 34.32
C ALA A 333 6.60 -7.03 33.49
N TRP A 334 6.44 -6.96 32.16
CA TRP A 334 7.55 -6.66 31.25
C TRP A 334 8.18 -5.29 31.52
N LEU A 335 7.36 -4.25 31.74
CA LEU A 335 7.86 -2.91 32.05
C LEU A 335 8.67 -2.90 33.33
N VAL A 336 8.19 -3.55 34.39
CA VAL A 336 8.93 -3.66 35.67
C VAL A 336 10.27 -4.37 35.46
N MET A 337 10.27 -5.47 34.70
CA MET A 337 11.48 -6.25 34.39
C MET A 337 12.50 -5.47 33.55
N SER A 338 12.07 -4.51 32.74
CA SER A 338 12.94 -3.71 31.86
C SER A 338 13.37 -2.35 32.45
N LEU A 339 12.85 -1.94 33.61
CA LEU A 339 13.17 -0.65 34.25
C LEU A 339 14.67 -0.40 34.39
N HIS A 340 15.42 -1.45 34.75
CA HIS A 340 16.86 -1.37 34.95
C HIS A 340 17.58 -0.87 33.69
N ILE A 341 17.09 -1.25 32.50
CA ILE A 341 17.63 -0.82 31.21
C ILE A 341 17.53 0.71 31.11
N PHE A 342 16.34 1.28 31.32
CA PHE A 342 16.15 2.72 31.24
C PHE A 342 16.98 3.49 32.26
N THR A 343 17.06 2.99 33.50
CA THR A 343 17.73 3.72 34.59
C THR A 343 19.25 3.65 34.55
N GLN A 344 19.82 2.59 34.00
CA GLN A 344 21.27 2.33 34.06
C GLN A 344 21.97 2.59 32.73
N THR A 345 21.31 2.43 31.58
CA THR A 345 21.97 2.54 30.26
C THR A 345 21.75 3.87 29.57
N LEU A 346 20.63 4.57 29.86
CA LEU A 346 20.27 5.81 29.17
C LEU A 346 20.69 7.07 29.95
N PRO A 347 21.02 8.18 29.27
CA PRO A 347 21.20 9.48 29.92
C PRO A 347 19.93 9.89 30.69
N VAL A 348 20.11 10.53 31.85
CA VAL A 348 19.01 10.86 32.79
C VAL A 348 17.81 11.56 32.13
N ALA A 349 18.07 12.53 31.25
CA ALA A 349 16.99 13.25 30.56
C ALA A 349 16.22 12.37 29.57
N MET A 350 16.93 11.50 28.85
CA MET A 350 16.31 10.53 27.94
C MET A 350 15.56 9.45 28.71
N ALA A 351 16.14 8.93 29.80
CA ALA A 351 15.48 7.97 30.70
C ALA A 351 14.18 8.55 31.28
N THR A 352 14.20 9.80 31.74
CA THR A 352 13.01 10.51 32.25
C THR A 352 11.92 10.59 31.19
N TRP A 353 12.29 10.97 29.96
CA TRP A 353 11.35 11.07 28.84
C TRP A 353 10.79 9.69 28.44
N CYS A 354 11.65 8.68 28.26
CA CYS A 354 11.23 7.32 27.91
C CYS A 354 10.26 6.76 28.96
N LEU A 355 10.64 6.79 30.24
CA LEU A 355 9.80 6.27 31.32
C LEU A 355 8.46 7.01 31.40
N SER A 356 8.45 8.33 31.20
CA SER A 356 7.20 9.10 31.13
C SER A 356 6.32 8.61 29.97
N CYS A 357 6.88 8.43 28.77
CA CYS A 357 6.17 7.89 27.62
C CYS A 357 5.60 6.49 27.91
N PHE A 358 6.39 5.59 28.50
CA PHE A 358 5.97 4.22 28.81
C PHE A 358 4.88 4.16 29.88
N PHE A 359 5.04 4.85 31.00
CA PHE A 359 4.03 4.86 32.06
C PHE A 359 2.71 5.50 31.63
N ILE A 360 2.77 6.60 30.87
CA ILE A 360 1.55 7.21 30.30
C ILE A 360 0.88 6.25 29.32
N SER A 361 1.65 5.56 28.49
CA SER A 361 1.11 4.59 27.51
C SER A 361 0.50 3.35 28.16
N ALA A 362 0.99 2.95 29.34
CA ALA A 362 0.50 1.82 30.13
C ALA A 362 -0.62 2.17 31.12
N SER A 363 -0.97 3.46 31.26
CA SER A 363 -1.98 3.91 32.21
C SER A 363 -3.41 3.65 31.71
N THR A 364 -4.30 3.25 32.62
CA THR A 364 -5.75 3.18 32.34
C THR A 364 -6.46 4.54 32.45
N ASN A 365 -5.77 5.58 32.94
CA ASN A 365 -6.36 6.91 33.14
C ASN A 365 -6.40 7.70 31.81
N PRO A 366 -7.60 8.02 31.26
CA PRO A 366 -7.72 8.68 29.96
C PRO A 366 -7.11 10.09 29.95
N TRP A 367 -7.14 10.81 31.07
CA TRP A 367 -6.59 12.16 31.17
C TRP A 367 -5.07 12.17 31.13
N LEU A 368 -4.44 11.20 31.80
CA LEU A 368 -2.99 11.05 31.76
C LEU A 368 -2.54 10.68 30.34
N ARG A 369 -3.26 9.76 29.68
CA ARG A 369 -3.01 9.38 28.28
C ARG A 369 -3.14 10.54 27.31
N ALA A 370 -4.10 11.45 27.52
CA ALA A 370 -4.30 12.61 26.65
C ALA A 370 -3.10 13.58 26.63
N ILE A 371 -2.24 13.56 27.66
CA ILE A 371 -1.04 14.39 27.75
C ILE A 371 0.11 13.82 26.90
N PHE A 372 0.00 12.59 26.39
CA PHE A 372 1.07 11.92 25.65
C PHE A 372 1.70 12.76 24.52
N PRO A 373 0.94 13.44 23.63
CA PRO A 373 1.54 14.26 22.56
C PRO A 373 2.43 15.38 23.10
N HIS A 374 2.08 15.95 24.26
CA HIS A 374 2.89 16.96 24.93
C HIS A 374 4.22 16.37 25.39
N VAL A 375 4.20 15.22 26.06
CA VAL A 375 5.42 14.52 26.52
C VAL A 375 6.30 14.12 25.33
N GLN A 376 5.69 13.57 24.28
CA GLN A 376 6.39 13.19 23.05
C GLN A 376 7.15 14.37 22.41
N SER A 377 6.60 15.59 22.45
CA SER A 377 7.25 16.79 21.89
C SER A 377 8.48 17.25 22.68
N ARG A 378 8.64 16.79 23.93
CA ARG A 378 9.68 17.24 24.87
C ARG A 378 10.84 16.25 25.00
N MET A 379 11.16 15.53 23.93
CA MET A 379 12.28 14.60 23.88
C MET A 379 13.59 15.26 24.35
N GLY A 380 14.28 14.59 25.28
CA GLY A 380 15.57 15.04 25.82
C GLY A 380 15.50 16.18 26.85
N LYS A 381 14.31 16.69 27.20
CA LYS A 381 14.15 17.72 28.25
C LYS A 381 13.94 17.07 29.62
N CYS A 382 14.53 17.66 30.65
CA CYS A 382 14.40 17.20 32.04
C CYS A 382 14.24 18.41 32.99
N THR A 383 13.27 19.26 32.66
CA THR A 383 12.88 20.41 33.50
C THR A 383 12.06 19.96 34.70
N TYR A 384 11.75 20.88 35.61
CA TYR A 384 10.96 20.58 36.81
C TYR A 384 9.59 19.97 36.45
N GLU A 385 8.93 20.50 35.42
CA GLU A 385 7.64 20.03 34.92
C GLU A 385 7.74 18.60 34.38
N ASP A 386 8.80 18.28 33.64
CA ASP A 386 9.04 16.93 33.11
C ASP A 386 9.25 15.90 34.24
N ARG A 387 9.96 16.30 35.30
CA ARG A 387 10.15 15.45 36.49
C ARG A 387 8.84 15.21 37.23
N LYS A 388 8.01 16.25 37.37
CA LYS A 388 6.69 16.12 38.00
C LYS A 388 5.76 15.22 37.18
N LEU A 389 5.78 15.33 35.85
CA LEU A 389 5.03 14.44 34.97
C LEU A 389 5.48 12.98 35.13
N LEU A 390 6.79 12.73 35.19
CA LEU A 390 7.32 11.39 35.49
C LEU A 390 6.79 10.86 36.83
N CYS A 391 6.83 11.67 37.90
CA CYS A 391 6.34 11.27 39.22
C CYS A 391 4.86 10.91 39.18
N ILE A 392 4.02 11.74 38.54
CA ILE A 392 2.57 11.49 38.41
C ILE A 392 2.33 10.18 37.65
N ALA A 393 3.01 9.98 36.51
CA ALA A 393 2.84 8.79 35.69
C ALA A 393 3.35 7.53 36.39
N ALA A 394 4.48 7.61 37.09
CA ALA A 394 5.05 6.51 37.85
C ALA A 394 4.18 6.12 39.05
N SER A 395 3.64 7.09 39.80
CA SER A 395 2.73 6.83 40.92
C SER A 395 1.39 6.24 40.45
N ASP A 396 0.86 6.68 39.30
CA ASP A 396 -0.33 6.08 38.69
C ASP A 396 -0.08 4.63 38.27
N PHE A 397 1.03 4.36 37.58
CA PHE A 397 1.44 3.01 37.20
C PHE A 397 1.62 2.10 38.43
N TYR A 398 2.33 2.56 39.46
CA TYR A 398 2.56 1.79 40.69
C TYR A 398 1.26 1.41 41.42
N ARG A 399 0.26 2.29 41.42
CA ARG A 399 -1.07 2.01 42.00
C ARG A 399 -1.83 0.94 41.22
N GLN A 400 -1.62 0.87 39.90
CA GLN A 400 -2.25 -0.10 39.02
C GLN A 400 -1.59 -1.49 39.05
N LEU A 401 -0.39 -1.61 39.62
CA LEU A 401 0.25 -2.91 39.84
C LEU A 401 -0.54 -3.71 40.89
N THR A 402 -0.93 -4.93 40.56
CA THR A 402 -1.62 -5.85 41.48
C THR A 402 -0.65 -6.81 42.19
N ASP A 403 0.46 -7.16 41.53
CA ASP A 403 1.48 -8.08 42.06
C ASP A 403 2.44 -7.38 43.04
N VAL A 404 2.58 -7.96 44.23
CA VAL A 404 3.46 -7.48 45.30
C VAL A 404 4.94 -7.60 44.90
N GLN A 405 5.34 -8.67 44.22
CA GLN A 405 6.73 -8.86 43.79
C GLN A 405 7.14 -7.81 42.75
N GLN A 406 6.22 -7.46 41.86
CA GLN A 406 6.44 -6.38 40.89
C GLN A 406 6.58 -5.02 41.57
N LYS A 407 5.77 -4.74 42.61
CA LYS A 407 5.91 -3.50 43.41
C LYS A 407 7.26 -3.41 44.11
N GLU A 408 7.72 -4.51 44.72
CA GLU A 408 9.03 -4.55 45.37
C GLU A 408 10.16 -4.35 44.38
N THR A 409 10.09 -5.01 43.22
CA THR A 409 11.08 -4.86 42.14
C THR A 409 11.12 -3.43 41.62
N PHE A 410 9.97 -2.82 41.37
CA PHE A 410 9.84 -1.42 40.95
C PHE A 410 10.56 -0.48 41.92
N VAL A 411 10.25 -0.57 43.22
CA VAL A 411 10.86 0.27 44.25
C VAL A 411 12.37 0.02 44.35
N LYS A 412 12.81 -1.24 44.27
CA LYS A 412 14.22 -1.62 44.33
C LYS A 412 15.00 -1.00 43.17
N THR A 413 14.51 -1.11 41.93
CA THR A 413 15.20 -0.58 40.75
C THR A 413 15.36 0.95 40.81
N PHE A 414 14.31 1.67 41.21
CA PHE A 414 14.43 3.13 41.37
C PHE A 414 15.34 3.52 42.55
N LYS A 415 15.39 2.73 43.64
CA LYS A 415 16.31 2.98 44.77
C LYS A 415 17.76 2.86 44.35
N GLU A 416 18.08 1.84 43.56
CA GLU A 416 19.41 1.65 42.99
C GLU A 416 19.79 2.81 42.06
N ALA A 417 18.85 3.27 41.22
CA ALA A 417 19.04 4.40 40.32
C ALA A 417 19.12 5.77 41.05
N ALA A 418 18.55 5.88 42.26
CA ALA A 418 18.52 7.12 43.04
C ALA A 418 19.84 7.45 43.77
N SER A 419 20.87 6.61 43.61
CA SER A 419 22.19 6.75 44.26
C SER A 419 22.90 8.08 43.95
N THR A 420 22.51 8.79 42.88
CA THR A 420 23.05 10.12 42.55
C THR A 420 22.19 11.24 43.16
N PRO A 421 22.77 12.20 43.90
CA PRO A 421 22.02 13.30 44.50
C PRO A 421 21.35 14.18 43.43
N ARG A 422 20.08 14.56 43.65
CA ARG A 422 19.18 15.29 42.72
C ARG A 422 18.75 14.55 41.45
N SER A 423 18.85 13.21 41.45
CA SER A 423 18.30 12.39 40.37
C SER A 423 16.76 12.49 40.34
N PRO A 424 16.13 12.50 39.14
CA PRO A 424 14.67 12.48 39.00
C PRO A 424 14.06 11.18 39.56
N PHE A 425 14.86 10.11 39.69
CA PHE A 425 14.45 8.83 40.25
C PHE A 425 14.22 8.89 41.77
N ALA A 426 14.94 9.76 42.49
CA ALA A 426 14.68 10.03 43.90
C ALA A 426 13.31 10.71 44.11
N ASP A 427 12.95 11.62 43.20
CA ASP A 427 11.64 12.31 43.23
C ASP A 427 10.49 11.31 43.02
N VAL A 428 10.69 10.30 42.17
CA VAL A 428 9.72 9.19 41.96
C VAL A 428 9.50 8.42 43.26
N ILE A 429 10.56 8.02 43.97
CA ILE A 429 10.41 7.29 45.24
C ILE A 429 9.67 8.13 46.28
N ALA A 430 9.95 9.44 46.33
CA ALA A 430 9.27 10.34 47.25
C ALA A 430 7.79 10.55 46.91
N SER A 431 7.35 10.20 45.68
CA SER A 431 5.95 10.34 45.22
C SER A 431 5.13 9.06 45.26
N LEU A 432 5.75 7.90 45.48
CA LEU A 432 5.08 6.62 45.70
C LEU A 432 4.45 6.61 47.10
#